data_AF-A0A6L3ER49-F1
#
_entry.id   AF-A0A6L3ER49-F1
#
_cell.length_a   1.000
_cell.length_b   1.000
_cell.length_c   1.000
_cell.angle_alpha   90.00
_cell.angle_beta   90.00
_cell.angle_gamma   90.00
#
_symmetry.space_group_name_H-M   'P 1'
#
loop_
_entity.id
_entity.type
_entity.pdbx_description
1 polymer ?
#
loop_
_entity_poly.entity_id
_entity_poly.type
_entity_poly.pdbx_seq_one_letter_code
_entity_poly.pdbx_strand_id
1 'polypeptide(L)'
;MMRFRILIFLLLGLVIGSGLGLAVGWIVWPTEFTDANPAVLQDAYRNDYVQMIADAYALDSDLPAAQARLNEFGSNANTVLLETITDKVLADANEVDIRRLVQLASDLGLSSPVMVPFLAEGG
;
A
#
# COMPACT_ATOMS: atom_id res chain seq x y z
N MET A 1 57.50 28.69 5.96
CA MET A 1 57.09 27.28 6.04
C MET A 1 56.08 26.91 7.16
N MET A 2 55.66 27.80 8.08
CA MET A 2 54.83 27.40 9.24
C MET A 2 53.33 27.23 8.94
N ARG A 3 52.80 27.98 7.96
CA ARG A 3 51.35 28.01 7.61
C ARG A 3 50.84 26.71 6.96
N PHE A 4 51.70 26.03 6.21
CA PHE A 4 51.33 24.80 5.49
C PHE A 4 51.06 23.63 6.44
N ARG A 5 51.82 23.53 7.53
CA ARG A 5 51.61 22.52 8.58
C ARG A 5 50.24 22.68 9.24
N ILE A 6 49.82 23.92 9.50
CA ILE A 6 48.51 24.23 10.11
C ILE A 6 47.37 23.85 9.17
N LEU A 7 47.50 24.13 7.87
CA LEU A 7 46.52 23.72 6.86
C LEU A 7 46.37 22.20 6.76
N ILE A 8 47.48 21.45 6.88
CA ILE A 8 47.45 19.97 6.90
C ILE A 8 46.71 19.46 8.14
N PHE A 9 47.00 20.00 9.33
CA PHE A 9 46.31 19.58 10.56
C PHE A 9 44.80 19.92 10.53
N LEU A 10 44.43 21.05 9.92
CA LEU A 10 43.03 21.45 9.76
C LEU A 10 42.30 20.51 8.79
N LEU A 11 42.91 20.18 7.65
CA LEU A 11 42.36 19.20 6.70
C LEU A 11 42.22 17.82 7.33
N LEU A 12 43.21 17.37 8.10
CA LEU A 12 43.18 16.06 8.75
C LEU A 12 42.06 16.00 9.80
N GLY A 13 41.91 17.07 10.60
CA GLY A 13 40.81 17.19 11.56
C GLY A 13 39.43 17.21 10.89
N LEU A 14 39.30 17.90 9.74
CA LEU A 14 38.05 17.93 8.97
C LEU A 14 37.68 16.54 8.44
N VAL A 15 38.64 15.82 7.85
CA VAL A 15 38.40 14.48 7.30
C VAL A 15 38.02 13.49 8.40
N ILE A 16 38.71 13.54 9.54
CA ILE A 16 38.43 12.66 10.68
C ILE A 16 37.09 13.01 11.32
N GLY A 17 36.80 14.31 11.50
CA GLY A 17 35.54 14.78 12.07
C GLY A 17 34.33 14.44 11.19
N SER A 18 34.44 14.64 9.87
CA SER A 18 33.40 14.25 8.92
C SER A 18 33.23 12.74 8.83
N GLY A 19 34.33 11.97 8.83
CA GLY A 19 34.28 10.52 8.83
C GLY A 19 33.61 9.94 10.08
N LEU A 20 33.94 10.47 11.26
CA LEU A 20 33.32 10.08 12.52
C LEU A 20 31.86 10.54 12.59
N GLY A 21 31.56 11.76 12.15
CA GLY A 21 30.19 12.29 12.11
C GLY A 21 29.28 11.46 11.18
N LEU A 22 29.78 11.04 10.03
CA LEU A 22 29.08 10.14 9.11
C LEU A 22 28.94 8.73 9.71
N ALA A 23 30.01 8.18 10.28
CA ALA A 23 29.96 6.85 10.90
C ALA A 23 28.96 6.79 12.07
N VAL A 24 28.94 7.82 12.92
CA VAL A 24 27.97 7.94 14.02
C VAL A 24 26.56 8.21 13.50
N GLY A 25 26.40 9.08 12.50
CA GLY A 25 25.11 9.33 11.86
C GLY A 25 24.51 8.06 11.24
N TRP A 26 25.35 7.17 10.73
CA TRP A 26 24.94 5.89 10.13
C TRP A 26 24.62 4.80 11.17
N ILE A 27 25.21 4.85 12.37
CA ILE A 27 24.99 3.88 13.45
C ILE A 27 23.82 4.28 14.37
N VAL A 28 23.62 5.59 14.59
CA VAL A 28 22.56 6.13 15.46
C VAL A 28 21.23 6.26 14.72
N TRP A 29 21.26 6.35 13.39
CA TRP A 29 20.07 6.36 12.55
C TRP A 29 19.96 5.03 11.79
N PRO A 30 19.39 3.98 12.39
CA PRO A 30 18.95 2.85 11.58
C PRO A 30 17.90 3.39 10.63
N THR A 31 18.19 3.41 9.33
CA THR A 31 17.16 3.63 8.31
C THR A 31 16.32 2.36 8.17
N GLU A 32 15.72 1.92 9.26
CA GLU A 32 14.47 1.20 9.12
C GLU A 32 13.43 2.30 8.90
N PHE A 33 12.91 2.36 7.67
CA PHE A 33 11.60 2.92 7.45
C PHE A 33 10.58 2.04 8.20
N THR A 34 10.57 2.12 9.54
CA THR A 34 9.72 1.29 10.41
C THR A 34 8.24 1.65 10.30
N ASP A 35 7.88 2.70 9.55
CA ASP A 35 6.48 2.99 9.17
C ASP A 35 6.08 2.45 7.78
N ALA A 36 6.99 1.83 7.04
CA ALA A 36 6.61 1.00 5.90
C ALA A 36 6.50 -0.44 6.39
N ASN A 37 5.50 -0.72 7.24
CA ASN A 37 5.18 -2.11 7.56
C ASN A 37 4.98 -2.85 6.22
N PRO A 38 5.89 -3.76 5.82
CA PRO A 38 5.79 -4.44 4.54
C PRO A 38 4.55 -5.34 4.48
N ALA A 39 3.93 -5.65 5.63
CA ALA A 39 2.61 -6.26 5.68
C ALA A 39 1.52 -5.27 5.24
N VAL A 40 1.51 -4.03 5.76
CA VAL A 40 0.57 -2.98 5.29
C VAL A 40 0.81 -2.65 3.81
N LEU A 41 2.06 -2.66 3.34
CA LEU A 41 2.35 -2.45 1.91
C LEU A 41 1.82 -3.60 1.04
N GLN A 42 1.90 -4.85 1.53
CA GLN A 42 1.34 -6.02 0.84
C GLN A 42 -0.20 -6.01 0.87
N ASP A 43 -0.81 -5.61 1.99
CA ASP A 43 -2.26 -5.52 2.12
C ASP A 43 -2.82 -4.34 1.29
N ALA A 44 -2.14 -3.19 1.31
CA ALA A 44 -2.47 -2.05 0.45
C ALA A 44 -2.32 -2.39 -1.04
N TYR A 45 -1.24 -3.09 -1.43
CA TYR A 45 -1.03 -3.51 -2.80
C TYR A 45 -2.12 -4.49 -3.27
N ARG A 46 -2.51 -5.43 -2.41
CA ARG A 46 -3.64 -6.33 -2.66
C ARG A 46 -4.94 -5.55 -2.84
N ASN A 47 -5.24 -4.63 -1.93
CA ASN A 47 -6.44 -3.81 -1.96
C ASN A 47 -6.50 -2.94 -3.22
N ASP A 48 -5.36 -2.40 -3.67
CA ASP A 48 -5.25 -1.63 -4.91
C ASP A 48 -5.46 -2.51 -6.15
N TYR A 49 -4.93 -3.74 -6.16
CA TYR A 49 -5.17 -4.68 -7.26
C TYR A 49 -6.64 -5.09 -7.36
N VAL A 50 -7.28 -5.37 -6.22
CA VAL A 50 -8.71 -5.71 -6.15
C VAL A 50 -9.58 -4.53 -6.60
N GLN A 51 -9.22 -3.30 -6.20
CA GLN A 51 -9.86 -2.10 -6.71
C GLN A 51 -9.76 -2.00 -8.23
N MET A 52 -8.58 -2.24 -8.79
CA MET A 52 -8.36 -2.18 -10.23
C MET A 52 -9.21 -3.24 -10.98
N ILE A 53 -9.40 -4.43 -10.40
CA ILE A 53 -10.30 -5.45 -10.94
C ILE A 53 -11.75 -4.93 -10.94
N ALA A 54 -12.20 -4.32 -9.85
CA ALA A 54 -13.56 -3.78 -9.74
C ALA A 54 -13.78 -2.58 -10.67
N ASP A 55 -12.78 -1.73 -10.88
CA ASP A 55 -12.84 -0.62 -11.84
C ASP A 55 -12.91 -1.13 -13.28
N ALA A 56 -12.11 -2.14 -13.62
CA ALA A 56 -12.19 -2.79 -14.92
C ALA A 56 -13.55 -3.47 -15.14
N TYR A 57 -14.09 -4.13 -14.11
CA TYR A 57 -15.43 -4.70 -14.15
C TYR A 57 -16.53 -3.65 -14.34
N ALA A 58 -16.42 -2.50 -13.66
CA ALA A 58 -17.38 -1.42 -13.81
C ALA A 58 -17.38 -0.81 -15.23
N LEU A 59 -16.25 -0.87 -15.94
CA LEU A 59 -16.12 -0.37 -17.31
C LEU A 59 -16.58 -1.39 -18.36
N ASP A 60 -16.10 -2.63 -18.23
CA ASP A 60 -16.27 -3.67 -19.26
C ASP A 60 -17.46 -4.59 -18.97
N SER A 61 -17.98 -4.61 -17.74
CA SER A 61 -19.01 -5.54 -17.25
C SER A 61 -18.69 -7.03 -17.46
N ASP A 62 -17.40 -7.36 -17.62
CA ASP A 62 -16.93 -8.73 -17.86
C ASP A 62 -16.65 -9.44 -16.52
N LEU A 63 -17.70 -10.04 -15.97
CA LEU A 63 -17.63 -10.80 -14.72
C LEU A 63 -16.68 -12.01 -14.82
N PRO A 64 -16.70 -12.83 -15.88
CA PRO A 64 -15.72 -13.90 -16.06
C PRO A 64 -14.27 -13.43 -16.00
N ALA A 65 -13.94 -12.30 -16.62
CA ALA A 65 -12.59 -11.76 -16.60
C ALA A 65 -12.20 -11.19 -15.23
N ALA A 66 -13.14 -10.58 -14.51
CA ALA A 66 -12.90 -10.13 -13.13
C ALA A 66 -12.68 -11.32 -12.18
N GLN A 67 -13.50 -12.37 -12.32
CA GLN A 67 -13.38 -13.60 -11.55
C GLN A 67 -12.06 -14.33 -11.84
N ALA A 68 -11.63 -14.39 -13.11
CA ALA A 68 -10.35 -14.99 -13.48
C ALA A 68 -9.16 -14.30 -12.80
N ARG A 69 -9.17 -12.96 -12.73
CA ARG A 69 -8.14 -12.17 -12.03
C ARG A 69 -8.20 -12.35 -10.52
N LEU A 70 -9.40 -12.38 -9.95
CA LEU A 70 -9.57 -12.67 -8.52
C LEU A 70 -9.10 -14.08 -8.16
N ASN A 71 -9.28 -15.06 -9.05
CA ASN A 71 -8.82 -16.42 -8.86
C ASN A 71 -7.28 -16.56 -8.81
N GLU A 72 -6.52 -15.52 -9.19
CA GLU A 72 -5.06 -15.48 -8.95
C GLU A 72 -4.72 -15.52 -7.45
N PHE A 73 -5.64 -15.05 -6.60
CA PHE A 73 -5.55 -15.18 -5.14
C PHE A 73 -5.95 -16.57 -4.62
N GLY A 74 -6.34 -17.49 -5.51
CA GLY A 74 -6.72 -18.85 -5.18
C GLY A 74 -7.94 -18.92 -4.27
N SER A 75 -7.88 -19.78 -3.25
CA SER A 75 -8.98 -19.99 -2.28
C SER A 75 -9.33 -18.75 -1.45
N ASN A 76 -8.45 -17.75 -1.42
CA ASN A 76 -8.65 -16.55 -0.62
C ASN A 76 -9.34 -15.43 -1.41
N ALA A 77 -9.62 -15.60 -2.70
CA ALA A 77 -10.19 -14.56 -3.57
C ALA A 77 -11.40 -13.84 -2.96
N ASN A 78 -12.34 -14.61 -2.41
CA ASN A 78 -13.56 -14.08 -1.79
C ASN A 78 -13.26 -13.33 -0.50
N THR A 79 -12.38 -13.89 0.34
CA THR A 79 -11.95 -13.27 1.59
C THR A 79 -11.25 -11.95 1.33
N VAL A 80 -10.35 -11.94 0.36
CA VAL A 80 -9.61 -10.76 -0.09
C VAL A 80 -10.56 -9.65 -0.54
N LEU A 81 -11.55 -9.97 -1.37
CA LEU A 81 -12.52 -8.97 -1.82
C LEU A 81 -13.33 -8.37 -0.66
N LEU A 82 -13.78 -9.20 0.29
CA LEU A 82 -14.53 -8.73 1.46
C LEU A 82 -13.67 -7.92 2.44
N GLU A 83 -12.41 -8.30 2.62
CA GLU A 83 -11.42 -7.53 3.39
C GLU A 83 -11.19 -6.16 2.76
N THR A 84 -10.94 -6.09 1.45
CA THR A 84 -10.75 -4.82 0.74
C THR A 84 -11.97 -3.90 0.86
N ILE A 85 -13.19 -4.44 0.76
CA ILE A 85 -14.42 -3.64 0.96
C ILE A 85 -14.47 -3.08 2.39
N THR A 86 -14.19 -3.93 3.39
CA THR A 86 -14.21 -3.51 4.79
C THR A 86 -13.16 -2.44 5.06
N ASP A 87 -11.94 -2.62 4.57
CA ASP A 87 -10.85 -1.67 4.72
C ASP A 87 -11.18 -0.32 4.10
N LYS A 88 -11.75 -0.30 2.89
CA LYS A 88 -12.14 0.96 2.23
C LYS A 88 -13.29 1.67 2.94
N VAL A 89 -14.24 0.93 3.49
CA VAL A 89 -15.32 1.50 4.31
C VAL A 89 -14.76 2.10 5.60
N LEU A 90 -13.84 1.40 6.29
CA LEU A 90 -13.20 1.89 7.52
C LEU A 90 -12.29 3.10 7.27
N ALA A 91 -11.65 3.15 6.11
CA ALA A 91 -10.82 4.26 5.68
C ALA A 91 -11.61 5.47 5.16
N ASP A 92 -12.94 5.42 5.17
CA ASP A 92 -13.82 6.46 4.60
C ASP A 92 -13.42 6.81 3.15
N ALA A 93 -13.11 5.76 2.37
CA ALA A 93 -12.69 5.89 0.98
C ALA A 93 -13.85 6.39 0.09
N ASN A 94 -13.53 6.70 -1.17
CA ASN A 94 -14.53 7.18 -2.11
C ASN A 94 -15.69 6.17 -2.25
N GLU A 95 -16.90 6.65 -2.05
CA GLU A 95 -18.10 5.85 -2.08
C GLU A 95 -18.36 5.19 -3.46
N VAL A 96 -17.91 5.82 -4.55
CA VAL A 96 -17.96 5.23 -5.90
C VAL A 96 -17.06 3.99 -5.98
N ASP A 97 -15.87 4.05 -5.41
CA ASP A 97 -14.92 2.94 -5.41
C ASP A 97 -15.46 1.76 -4.59
N ILE A 98 -16.03 2.07 -3.42
CA ILE A 98 -16.69 1.09 -2.55
C ILE A 98 -17.87 0.43 -3.29
N ARG A 99 -18.72 1.22 -3.98
CA ARG A 99 -19.83 0.69 -4.76
C ARG A 99 -19.40 -0.28 -5.86
N ARG A 100 -18.33 0.01 -6.58
CA ARG A 100 -17.80 -0.89 -7.64
C ARG A 100 -17.34 -2.23 -7.06
N LEU A 101 -16.64 -2.20 -5.93
CA LEU A 101 -16.23 -3.42 -5.22
C LEU A 101 -17.44 -4.22 -4.72
N VAL A 102 -18.41 -3.53 -4.14
CA VAL A 102 -19.66 -4.12 -3.65
C VAL A 102 -20.47 -4.75 -4.78
N GLN A 103 -20.54 -4.09 -5.94
CA GLN A 103 -21.22 -4.61 -7.12
C GLN A 103 -20.53 -5.88 -7.63
N LEU A 104 -19.19 -5.87 -7.75
CA LEU A 104 -18.42 -7.06 -8.11
C LEU A 104 -18.67 -8.21 -7.11
N ALA A 105 -18.64 -7.93 -5.81
CA ALA A 105 -18.90 -8.94 -4.78
C ALA A 105 -20.33 -9.49 -4.86
N SER A 106 -21.32 -8.62 -5.05
CA SER A 106 -22.73 -8.99 -5.21
C SER A 106 -22.95 -9.88 -6.42
N ASP A 107 -22.36 -9.54 -7.57
CA ASP A 107 -22.52 -10.30 -8.81
C ASP A 107 -21.80 -11.65 -8.75
N LEU A 108 -20.76 -11.77 -7.92
CA LEU A 108 -20.12 -13.05 -7.57
C LEU A 108 -20.92 -13.86 -6.54
N GLY A 109 -22.04 -13.33 -6.03
CA GLY A 109 -22.89 -13.98 -5.03
C GLY A 109 -22.35 -13.87 -3.60
N LEU A 110 -21.39 -12.98 -3.34
CA LEU A 110 -20.88 -12.69 -2.01
C LEU A 110 -21.80 -11.68 -1.32
N SER A 111 -22.00 -11.87 -0.01
CA SER A 111 -22.87 -11.02 0.81
C SER A 111 -22.22 -10.79 2.16
N SER A 112 -22.13 -9.54 2.59
CA SER A 112 -21.52 -9.13 3.86
C SER A 112 -22.28 -7.94 4.44
N PRO A 113 -22.46 -7.84 5.78
CA PRO A 113 -23.20 -6.76 6.41
C PRO A 113 -22.70 -5.36 6.06
N VAL A 114 -21.39 -5.20 5.82
CA VAL A 114 -20.78 -3.90 5.44
C VAL A 114 -21.21 -3.42 4.06
N MET A 115 -21.73 -4.30 3.20
CA MET A 115 -22.15 -3.97 1.84
C MET A 115 -23.59 -3.43 1.76
N VAL A 116 -24.42 -3.75 2.75
CA VAL A 116 -25.85 -3.40 2.80
C VAL A 116 -26.14 -1.92 2.49
N PRO A 117 -25.44 -0.92 3.09
CA PRO A 117 -25.73 0.48 2.79
C PRO A 117 -25.42 0.85 1.33
N PHE A 118 -24.44 0.20 0.70
CA PHE A 118 -24.01 0.50 -0.67
C PHE A 118 -24.83 -0.25 -1.74
N LEU A 119 -25.52 -1.33 -1.36
CA LEU A 119 -26.45 -2.06 -2.24
C LEU A 119 -27.81 -1.38 -2.38
N ALA A 120 -28.23 -0.61 -1.36
CA ALA A 120 -29.57 -0.02 -1.29
C ALA A 120 -29.76 1.21 -2.20
N GLU A 121 -28.67 1.87 -2.62
CA GLU A 121 -28.73 3.13 -3.38
C GLU A 121 -28.53 2.96 -4.90
N GLY A 122 -28.34 1.74 -5.40
CA GLY A 122 -28.11 1.44 -6.82
C GLY A 122 -29.34 1.00 -7.62
N GLY A 123 -30.56 1.33 -7.15
CA GLY A 123 -31.84 0.94 -7.75
C GLY A 123 -32.47 2.00 -8.65
#